data_AF-A0A7T1HZ65-F1
#
_entry.id   AF-A0A7T1HZ65-F1
#
_cell.length_a   1.000
_cell.length_b   1.000
_cell.length_c   1.000
_cell.angle_alpha   90.00
_cell.angle_beta   90.00
_cell.angle_gamma   90.00
#
_symmetry.space_group_name_H-M   'P 1'
#
loop_
_entity.id
_entity.type
_entity.pdbx_description
1 polymer ?
#
loop_
_entity_poly.entity_id
_entity_poly.type
_entity_poly.pdbx_seq_one_letter_code
_entity_poly.pdbx_strand_id
1 'polypeptide(L)'
;MPDTLPPDWHADLAPEAVLRPGALAWLRGWLARQGDGADLLYGDEDRLDGAGRRHAPWFKPGWVPESFWSTPWLGSGSFWRISWLQCHGLWPPPSSGASGAAGSVAAGSGAAGGGGPDGLAQWQWQLRALEQRPRLAHLPRILIHRRTGDASGMPGGIGALPTATLAAALADHLRRSGEGPVLVQPLPALTSTAGTTSGSAATEEPRFGLSWAVPPTWRMSVVVLSRDRPDLLQRCLSSVEANAAVARRRGLDLEWILVDNGSRLEATAALLHHWRQRPGSRLHVLPLDQPFNWSLLNNRAAATSRAELLLFLNNDIEAPAPSSGSDWLAVMVGQALRPAIGAVGARLLYRDGSLQHAGLLPPLGQGCEHPYRHLSPTRLPHRGRAGFLTGWPAVTGACLMVRRTLWQRSGGFDPALPVEGNDVDFCLRLGHLGLRHVVCPEATLLHHEGASRDLSRSATWGPAQALLQRRWPGAMAQAAPWWPRACSLETTDGRPRELAGRGWP
;
A
#
# COMPACT_ATOMS: atom_id res chain seq x y z
N MET A 1 -30.12 -23.50 14.66
CA MET A 1 -30.10 -23.69 13.20
C MET A 1 -28.82 -24.42 12.83
N PRO A 2 -28.84 -25.36 11.87
CA PRO A 2 -27.65 -26.13 11.53
C PRO A 2 -26.50 -25.22 11.08
N ASP A 3 -25.27 -25.65 11.39
CA ASP A 3 -24.02 -24.96 11.07
C ASP A 3 -23.62 -25.29 9.62
N THR A 4 -24.52 -24.99 8.67
CA THR A 4 -24.33 -25.28 7.24
C THR A 4 -24.20 -24.01 6.42
N LEU A 5 -23.39 -24.04 5.38
CA LEU A 5 -23.25 -22.93 4.45
C LEU A 5 -24.60 -22.70 3.72
N PRO A 6 -24.97 -21.45 3.35
CA PRO A 6 -26.15 -21.21 2.52
C PRO A 6 -26.04 -21.97 1.18
N PRO A 7 -27.17 -22.40 0.58
CA PRO A 7 -27.17 -23.30 -0.57
C PRO A 7 -26.52 -22.74 -1.85
N ASP A 8 -26.53 -21.42 -2.04
CA ASP A 8 -25.90 -20.74 -3.20
C ASP A 8 -24.45 -20.29 -2.92
N TRP A 9 -23.80 -20.87 -1.91
CA TRP A 9 -22.45 -20.48 -1.50
C TRP A 9 -21.52 -21.69 -1.41
N HIS A 10 -20.28 -21.48 -1.82
CA HIS A 10 -19.18 -22.44 -1.74
C HIS A 10 -18.08 -21.87 -0.83
N ALA A 11 -17.57 -22.67 0.10
CA ALA A 11 -16.46 -22.29 0.96
C ALA A 11 -15.17 -22.92 0.42
N ASP A 12 -14.20 -22.07 0.08
CA ASP A 12 -12.87 -22.48 -0.32
C ASP A 12 -11.96 -22.47 0.92
N LEU A 13 -11.81 -23.65 1.53
CA LEU A 13 -11.10 -23.85 2.79
C LEU A 13 -9.93 -24.80 2.56
N ALA A 14 -8.80 -24.53 3.23
CA ALA A 14 -7.71 -25.48 3.25
C ALA A 14 -8.14 -26.74 4.04
N PRO A 15 -7.62 -27.94 3.71
CA PRO A 15 -8.02 -29.18 4.36
C PRO A 15 -7.95 -29.16 5.90
N GLU A 16 -6.96 -28.47 6.46
CA GLU A 16 -6.69 -28.32 7.89
C GLU A 16 -7.31 -27.07 8.54
N ALA A 17 -8.03 -26.25 7.76
CA ALA A 17 -8.69 -25.05 8.25
C ALA A 17 -9.93 -25.43 9.09
N VAL A 18 -10.01 -24.86 10.29
CA VAL A 18 -11.14 -25.06 11.19
C VAL A 18 -12.02 -23.82 11.16
N LEU A 19 -13.30 -23.97 10.81
CA LEU A 19 -14.28 -22.89 10.97
C LEU A 19 -14.46 -22.58 12.45
N ARG A 20 -14.44 -21.29 12.79
CA ARG A 20 -14.78 -20.84 14.14
C ARG A 20 -16.23 -21.26 14.45
N PRO A 21 -16.52 -21.77 15.66
CA PRO A 21 -17.89 -22.03 16.08
C PRO A 21 -18.81 -20.82 15.83
N GLY A 22 -19.91 -21.06 15.09
CA GLY A 22 -20.87 -20.02 14.72
C GLY A 22 -20.47 -19.15 13.53
N ALA A 23 -19.31 -19.35 12.90
CA ALA A 23 -18.88 -18.57 11.73
C ALA A 23 -19.94 -18.57 10.61
N LEU A 24 -20.55 -19.72 10.33
CA LEU A 24 -21.58 -19.85 9.29
C LEU A 24 -22.89 -19.16 9.69
N ALA A 25 -23.25 -19.19 10.97
CA ALA A 25 -24.37 -18.41 11.49
C ALA A 25 -24.15 -16.90 11.33
N TRP A 26 -22.94 -16.41 11.61
CA TRP A 26 -22.56 -15.02 11.38
C TRP A 26 -22.61 -14.64 9.90
N LEU A 27 -22.07 -15.49 9.03
CA LEU A 27 -22.10 -15.29 7.58
C LEU A 27 -23.55 -15.20 7.07
N ARG A 28 -24.44 -16.09 7.52
CA ARG A 28 -25.89 -16.02 7.21
C ARG A 28 -26.52 -14.72 7.68
N GLY A 29 -26.27 -14.31 8.92
CA GLY A 29 -26.80 -13.08 9.46
C GLY A 29 -26.28 -11.83 8.72
N TRP A 30 -25.04 -11.87 8.23
CA TRP A 30 -24.49 -10.81 7.39
C TRP A 30 -25.17 -10.77 6.02
N LEU A 31 -25.28 -11.92 5.34
CA LEU A 31 -25.96 -12.03 4.05
C LEU A 31 -27.42 -11.59 4.12
N ALA A 32 -28.15 -12.00 5.16
CA ALA A 32 -29.55 -11.60 5.35
C ALA A 32 -29.72 -10.08 5.51
N ARG A 33 -28.73 -9.36 6.06
CA ARG A 33 -28.76 -7.90 6.20
C ARG A 33 -28.31 -7.15 4.94
N GLN A 34 -27.41 -7.74 4.16
CA GLN A 34 -26.78 -7.09 3.01
C GLN A 34 -27.46 -7.48 1.69
N GLY A 35 -28.33 -8.49 1.70
CA GLY A 35 -28.98 -9.03 0.51
C GLY A 35 -27.97 -9.66 -0.46
N ASP A 36 -28.27 -9.57 -1.76
CA ASP A 36 -27.42 -10.10 -2.82
C ASP A 36 -26.22 -9.20 -3.18
N GLY A 37 -25.71 -8.42 -2.24
CA GLY A 37 -24.68 -7.41 -2.46
C GLY A 37 -23.25 -7.93 -2.67
N ALA A 38 -23.01 -9.23 -2.55
CA ALA A 38 -21.67 -9.82 -2.65
C ALA A 38 -21.66 -11.13 -3.45
N ASP A 39 -20.56 -11.32 -4.17
CA ASP A 39 -20.23 -12.54 -4.95
C ASP A 39 -19.03 -13.29 -4.33
N LEU A 40 -18.20 -12.57 -3.58
CA LEU A 40 -17.04 -13.08 -2.88
C LEU A 40 -16.97 -12.47 -1.47
N LEU A 41 -16.88 -13.33 -0.46
CA LEU A 41 -16.68 -12.95 0.93
C LEU A 41 -15.36 -13.50 1.46
N TYR A 42 -14.72 -12.76 2.35
CA TYR A 42 -13.60 -13.26 3.12
C TYR A 42 -13.61 -12.71 4.54
N GLY A 43 -13.05 -13.48 5.47
CA GLY A 43 -12.96 -13.11 6.88
C GLY A 43 -11.53 -12.95 7.37
N ASP A 44 -11.40 -12.46 8.60
CA ASP A 44 -10.14 -12.53 9.34
C ASP A 44 -9.85 -13.98 9.75
N GLU A 45 -8.63 -14.24 10.18
CA GLU A 45 -8.18 -15.57 10.60
C GLU A 45 -7.18 -15.48 11.75
N ASP A 46 -6.98 -16.59 12.45
CA ASP A 46 -5.86 -16.78 13.38
C ASP A 46 -5.31 -18.21 13.24
N ARG A 47 -4.42 -18.60 14.16
CA ARG A 47 -3.78 -19.92 14.17
C ARG A 47 -4.04 -20.67 15.47
N LEU A 48 -4.10 -21.99 15.39
CA LEU A 48 -4.13 -22.91 16.53
C LEU A 48 -2.76 -23.56 16.70
N ASP A 49 -2.22 -23.51 17.90
CA ASP A 49 -1.04 -24.29 18.29
C ASP A 49 -1.38 -25.79 18.44
N GLY A 50 -0.36 -26.63 18.67
CA GLY A 50 -0.55 -28.07 18.91
C GLY A 50 -1.42 -28.40 20.12
N ALA A 51 -1.63 -27.45 21.04
CA ALA A 51 -2.53 -27.56 22.19
C ALA A 51 -3.93 -26.96 21.92
N GLY A 52 -4.22 -26.51 20.70
CA GLY A 52 -5.49 -25.90 20.32
C GLY A 52 -5.68 -24.45 20.81
N ARG A 53 -4.60 -23.77 21.24
CA ARG A 53 -4.66 -22.36 21.67
C ARG A 53 -4.51 -21.44 20.48
N ARG A 54 -5.29 -20.35 20.48
CA ARG A 54 -5.29 -19.35 19.39
C ARG A 54 -4.11 -18.38 19.51
N HIS A 55 -3.45 -18.08 18.40
CA HIS A 55 -2.36 -17.10 18.33
C HIS A 55 -2.24 -16.48 16.92
N ALA A 56 -1.38 -15.45 16.79
CA ALA A 56 -1.04 -14.79 15.52
C ALA A 56 -2.27 -14.37 14.67
N PRO A 57 -3.19 -13.55 15.21
CA PRO A 57 -4.36 -13.11 14.46
C PRO A 57 -3.95 -12.25 13.26
N TRP A 58 -4.70 -12.39 12.17
CA TRP A 58 -4.61 -11.52 11.01
C TRP A 58 -5.95 -10.88 10.72
N PHE A 59 -6.03 -9.62 11.10
CA PHE A 59 -7.09 -8.71 10.71
C PHE A 59 -6.79 -8.18 9.31
N LYS A 60 -7.49 -8.73 8.32
CA LYS A 60 -7.30 -8.38 6.91
C LYS A 60 -7.85 -6.97 6.67
N PRO A 61 -7.24 -6.17 5.78
CA PRO A 61 -7.89 -4.96 5.30
C PRO A 61 -9.07 -5.31 4.39
N GLY A 62 -9.82 -4.28 4.00
CA GLY A 62 -10.73 -4.38 2.85
C GLY A 62 -9.94 -4.60 1.55
N TRP A 63 -10.65 -4.68 0.42
CA TRP A 63 -10.03 -4.94 -0.86
C TRP A 63 -9.18 -3.76 -1.35
N VAL A 64 -7.86 -3.94 -1.32
CA VAL A 64 -6.86 -3.00 -1.86
C VAL A 64 -5.98 -3.80 -2.82
N PRO A 65 -6.17 -3.67 -4.15
CA PRO A 65 -5.53 -4.54 -5.15
C PRO A 65 -4.01 -4.63 -5.00
N GLU A 66 -3.35 -3.48 -4.83
CA GLU A 66 -1.89 -3.43 -4.69
C GLU A 66 -1.38 -4.21 -3.48
N SER A 67 -2.06 -4.08 -2.33
CA SER A 67 -1.71 -4.85 -1.15
C SER A 67 -1.95 -6.35 -1.37
N PHE A 68 -3.01 -6.73 -2.10
CA PHE A 68 -3.31 -8.12 -2.39
C PHE A 68 -2.26 -8.73 -3.32
N TRP A 69 -1.86 -8.01 -4.37
CA TRP A 69 -0.81 -8.49 -5.28
C TRP A 69 0.53 -8.62 -4.57
N SER A 70 0.87 -7.69 -3.67
CA SER A 70 2.10 -7.80 -2.90
C SER A 70 2.06 -8.85 -1.79
N THR A 71 0.88 -9.13 -1.22
CA THR A 71 0.68 -10.12 -0.16
C THR A 71 -0.66 -10.84 -0.35
N PRO A 72 -0.73 -11.89 -1.20
CA PRO A 72 -1.98 -12.57 -1.46
C PRO A 72 -2.62 -13.14 -0.20
N TRP A 73 -3.84 -12.68 0.12
CA TRP A 73 -4.55 -13.07 1.34
C TRP A 73 -5.86 -13.79 1.13
N LEU A 74 -6.44 -13.68 -0.07
CA LEU A 74 -7.79 -14.17 -0.35
C LEU A 74 -7.90 -15.68 -0.14
N GLY A 75 -6.81 -16.40 -0.43
CA GLY A 75 -6.38 -17.60 0.27
C GLY A 75 -7.45 -18.64 0.66
N SER A 76 -7.15 -19.42 1.72
CA SER A 76 -8.13 -20.31 2.36
C SER A 76 -8.95 -19.47 3.30
N GLY A 77 -10.27 -19.61 3.18
CA GLY A 77 -11.22 -18.78 3.91
C GLY A 77 -11.93 -17.73 3.09
N SER A 78 -12.06 -17.98 1.80
CA SER A 78 -12.97 -17.26 0.93
C SER A 78 -14.28 -18.05 0.74
N PHE A 79 -15.37 -17.32 0.56
CA PHE A 79 -16.69 -17.88 0.28
C PHE A 79 -17.18 -17.25 -1.02
N TRP A 80 -17.62 -18.08 -1.96
CA TRP A 80 -17.96 -17.69 -3.32
C TRP A 80 -19.42 -18.02 -3.60
N ARG A 81 -20.12 -17.10 -4.27
CA ARG A 81 -21.48 -17.32 -4.72
C ARG A 81 -21.48 -18.29 -5.92
N ILE A 82 -22.20 -19.40 -5.80
CA ILE A 82 -22.21 -20.48 -6.80
C ILE A 82 -22.84 -20.01 -8.10
N SER A 83 -24.02 -19.38 -8.04
CA SER A 83 -24.70 -18.81 -9.20
C SER A 83 -23.81 -17.84 -9.99
N TRP A 84 -23.05 -16.99 -9.30
CA TRP A 84 -22.09 -16.09 -9.93
C TRP A 84 -20.94 -16.83 -10.61
N LEU A 85 -20.37 -17.86 -9.97
CA LEU A 85 -19.33 -18.71 -10.57
C LEU A 85 -19.85 -19.43 -11.83
N GLN A 86 -21.08 -19.94 -11.80
CA GLN A 86 -21.72 -20.60 -12.94
C GLN A 86 -21.89 -19.64 -14.12
N CYS A 87 -22.37 -18.42 -13.88
CA CYS A 87 -22.50 -17.40 -14.92
C CYS A 87 -21.18 -17.05 -15.63
N HIS A 88 -20.04 -17.26 -14.97
CA HIS A 88 -18.71 -16.97 -15.52
C HIS A 88 -17.94 -18.23 -15.96
N GLY A 89 -18.57 -19.41 -15.95
CA GLY A 89 -17.91 -20.67 -16.34
C GLY A 89 -16.78 -21.09 -15.39
N LEU A 90 -16.87 -20.71 -14.12
CA LEU A 90 -15.87 -20.98 -13.08
C LEU A 90 -16.32 -22.03 -12.06
N TRP A 91 -17.49 -22.64 -12.27
CA TRP A 91 -18.04 -23.72 -11.44
C TRP A 91 -17.95 -25.09 -12.14
N PRO A 92 -17.55 -26.17 -11.45
CA PRO A 92 -17.01 -26.17 -10.09
C PRO A 92 -15.56 -25.63 -10.04
N PRO A 93 -15.11 -25.09 -8.88
CA PRO A 93 -13.69 -24.81 -8.64
C PRO A 93 -12.86 -26.10 -8.77
N PRO A 94 -11.55 -25.99 -9.05
CA PRO A 94 -10.64 -27.13 -8.98
C PRO A 94 -10.74 -27.81 -7.61
N SER A 95 -10.89 -29.13 -7.57
CA SER A 95 -10.89 -29.86 -6.31
C SER A 95 -9.48 -29.96 -5.75
N SER A 96 -9.24 -29.46 -4.54
CA SER A 96 -8.07 -29.86 -3.75
C SER A 96 -8.32 -31.28 -3.22
N GLY A 97 -7.98 -32.30 -4.01
CA GLY A 97 -8.11 -33.71 -3.63
C GLY A 97 -9.54 -34.21 -3.42
N ALA A 98 -10.26 -34.46 -4.51
CA ALA A 98 -11.29 -35.50 -4.53
C ALA A 98 -11.09 -36.35 -5.78
N SER A 99 -10.17 -37.32 -5.72
CA SER A 99 -10.28 -38.48 -6.59
C SER A 99 -11.64 -39.13 -6.30
N GLY A 100 -12.46 -39.25 -7.34
CA GLY A 100 -13.83 -39.71 -7.23
C GLY A 100 -13.95 -41.18 -6.81
N ALA A 101 -15.13 -41.45 -6.25
CA ALA A 101 -15.82 -42.74 -6.18
C ALA A 101 -15.36 -43.79 -5.14
N ALA A 102 -16.40 -44.38 -4.54
CA ALA A 102 -16.42 -45.59 -3.73
C ALA A 102 -15.35 -46.65 -4.10
N GLY A 103 -14.62 -47.13 -3.10
CA GLY A 103 -13.69 -48.26 -3.24
C GLY A 103 -12.62 -48.23 -2.16
N SER A 104 -12.28 -49.39 -1.62
CA SER A 104 -11.47 -49.60 -0.43
C SER A 104 -9.95 -49.51 -0.65
N VAL A 105 -9.23 -49.54 0.50
CA VAL A 105 -7.80 -49.90 0.73
C VAL A 105 -6.71 -49.03 0.08
N ALA A 106 -5.50 -48.86 0.61
CA ALA A 106 -4.81 -49.36 1.79
C ALA A 106 -3.67 -48.38 2.15
N ALA A 107 -3.16 -48.50 3.37
CA ALA A 107 -1.93 -47.86 3.82
C ALA A 107 -0.73 -48.21 2.93
N GLY A 108 0.07 -47.21 2.58
CA GLY A 108 1.34 -47.36 1.89
C GLY A 108 2.24 -46.15 2.13
N SER A 109 3.33 -46.38 2.85
CA SER A 109 4.39 -45.44 3.20
C SER A 109 5.13 -44.88 1.98
N GLY A 110 5.44 -43.58 1.97
CA GLY A 110 6.41 -43.00 1.05
C GLY A 110 6.50 -41.47 1.09
N ALA A 111 7.61 -40.95 1.64
CA ALA A 111 8.22 -39.63 1.43
C ALA A 111 7.33 -38.37 1.38
N ALA A 112 7.40 -37.58 2.46
CA ALA A 112 6.93 -36.21 2.55
C ALA A 112 7.75 -35.26 1.66
N GLY A 113 7.07 -34.39 0.90
CA GLY A 113 7.65 -33.24 0.23
C GLY A 113 6.96 -32.89 -1.09
N GLY A 114 6.08 -31.88 -1.08
CA GLY A 114 5.61 -31.20 -2.30
C GLY A 114 4.12 -30.87 -2.29
N GLY A 115 3.79 -29.59 -2.19
CA GLY A 115 2.44 -29.10 -2.53
C GLY A 115 2.10 -29.48 -3.96
N GLY A 116 1.04 -30.28 -4.15
CA GLY A 116 0.68 -30.84 -5.45
C GLY A 116 0.19 -29.81 -6.48
N PRO A 117 0.02 -30.23 -7.75
CA PRO A 117 -0.55 -29.41 -8.84
C PRO A 117 -1.90 -28.76 -8.50
N ASP A 118 -2.64 -29.34 -7.57
CA ASP A 118 -3.94 -28.88 -7.09
C ASP A 118 -3.89 -27.47 -6.45
N GLY A 119 -2.80 -27.12 -5.74
CA GLY A 119 -2.64 -25.81 -5.10
C GLY A 119 -2.47 -24.66 -6.08
N LEU A 120 -1.68 -24.90 -7.14
CA LEU A 120 -1.46 -23.91 -8.19
C LEU A 120 -2.73 -23.72 -9.02
N ALA A 121 -3.42 -24.81 -9.36
CA ALA A 121 -4.67 -24.78 -10.08
C ALA A 121 -5.74 -23.96 -9.31
N GLN A 122 -5.82 -24.16 -7.99
CA GLN A 122 -6.73 -23.39 -7.13
C GLN A 122 -6.38 -21.90 -7.13
N TRP A 123 -5.09 -21.55 -6.99
CA TRP A 123 -4.66 -20.16 -7.02
C TRP A 123 -4.97 -19.48 -8.35
N GLN A 124 -4.66 -20.14 -9.46
CA GLN A 124 -4.95 -19.63 -10.79
C GLN A 124 -6.46 -19.48 -11.02
N TRP A 125 -7.27 -20.38 -10.50
CA TRP A 125 -8.72 -20.25 -10.52
C TRP A 125 -9.19 -19.01 -9.73
N GLN A 126 -8.69 -18.79 -8.51
CA GLN A 126 -9.00 -17.59 -7.73
C GLN A 126 -8.62 -16.30 -8.48
N LEU A 127 -7.44 -16.26 -9.10
CA LEU A 127 -6.99 -15.14 -9.91
C LEU A 127 -7.90 -14.92 -11.13
N ARG A 128 -8.30 -15.98 -11.85
CA ARG A 128 -9.26 -15.90 -12.96
C ARG A 128 -10.64 -15.42 -12.50
N ALA A 129 -11.08 -15.82 -11.32
CA ALA A 129 -12.32 -15.32 -10.75
C ALA A 129 -12.24 -13.82 -10.43
N LEU A 130 -11.12 -13.36 -9.86
CA LEU A 130 -10.89 -11.93 -9.61
C LEU A 130 -10.84 -11.09 -10.89
N GLU A 131 -10.40 -11.66 -12.03
CA GLU A 131 -10.44 -11.01 -13.35
C GLU A 131 -11.87 -10.63 -13.76
N GLN A 132 -12.88 -11.38 -13.29
CA GLN A 132 -14.31 -11.12 -13.54
C GLN A 132 -14.92 -10.06 -12.60
N ARG A 133 -14.11 -9.44 -11.74
CA ARG A 133 -14.50 -8.33 -10.83
C ARG A 133 -15.74 -8.66 -9.96
N PRO A 134 -15.70 -9.75 -9.16
CA PRO A 134 -16.78 -10.07 -8.22
C PRO A 134 -17.01 -8.91 -7.25
N ARG A 135 -18.24 -8.76 -6.73
CA ARG A 135 -18.51 -7.83 -5.62
C ARG A 135 -17.93 -8.43 -4.34
N LEU A 136 -16.83 -7.87 -3.87
CA LEU A 136 -16.12 -8.35 -2.69
C LEU A 136 -16.68 -7.73 -1.40
N ALA A 137 -16.80 -8.54 -0.34
CA ALA A 137 -17.04 -8.04 1.00
C ALA A 137 -16.12 -8.69 2.05
N HIS A 138 -15.57 -7.85 2.92
CA HIS A 138 -14.80 -8.29 4.08
C HIS A 138 -15.71 -8.40 5.31
N LEU A 139 -15.70 -9.55 5.96
CA LEU A 139 -16.30 -9.74 7.27
C LEU A 139 -15.20 -9.56 8.33
N PRO A 140 -15.21 -8.45 9.11
CA PRO A 140 -14.15 -8.12 10.07
C PRO A 140 -14.27 -8.94 11.36
N ARG A 141 -14.20 -10.26 11.20
CA ARG A 141 -14.28 -11.26 12.25
C ARG A 141 -13.37 -12.42 11.87
N ILE A 142 -12.72 -12.99 12.88
CA ILE A 142 -12.04 -14.27 12.73
C ILE A 142 -13.11 -15.32 12.42
N LEU A 143 -13.12 -15.82 11.19
CA LEU A 143 -14.03 -16.88 10.73
C LEU A 143 -13.34 -18.25 10.76
N ILE A 144 -12.01 -18.27 10.66
CA ILE A 144 -11.22 -19.48 10.45
C ILE A 144 -10.00 -19.49 11.38
N HIS A 145 -9.70 -20.68 11.87
CA HIS A 145 -8.54 -21.02 12.67
C HIS A 145 -7.66 -22.00 11.86
N ARG A 146 -6.39 -21.68 11.64
CA ARG A 146 -5.44 -22.54 10.89
C ARG A 146 -4.56 -23.34 11.84
N ARG A 147 -4.43 -24.65 11.68
CA ARG A 147 -3.54 -25.46 12.54
C ARG A 147 -2.06 -25.22 12.18
N THR A 148 -1.21 -25.03 13.18
CA THR A 148 0.25 -24.96 12.99
C THR A 148 0.80 -26.38 12.84
N GLY A 149 1.43 -26.68 11.70
CA GLY A 149 1.95 -28.03 11.45
C GLY A 149 2.62 -28.27 10.10
N ASP A 150 2.32 -27.49 9.06
CA ASP A 150 3.02 -27.62 7.76
C ASP A 150 3.11 -26.29 7.02
N ALA A 151 4.10 -26.18 6.13
CA ALA A 151 4.56 -24.93 5.55
C ALA A 151 3.42 -24.11 4.89
N SER A 152 3.29 -22.87 5.37
CA SER A 152 2.43 -21.78 4.88
C SER A 152 0.93 -21.85 5.18
N GLY A 153 0.42 -20.79 5.81
CA GLY A 153 -1.01 -20.53 5.88
C GLY A 153 -1.54 -20.00 4.55
N MET A 154 -1.64 -20.84 3.52
CA MET A 154 -2.24 -20.48 2.24
C MET A 154 -3.04 -21.69 1.71
N PRO A 155 -4.15 -21.51 0.97
CA PRO A 155 -5.02 -22.59 0.52
C PRO A 155 -4.25 -23.56 -0.38
N GLY A 156 -4.65 -24.83 -0.36
CA GLY A 156 -4.15 -25.83 -1.31
C GLY A 156 -2.64 -26.06 -1.29
N GLY A 157 -1.94 -25.65 -0.23
CA GLY A 157 -0.47 -25.72 -0.20
C GLY A 157 0.22 -24.65 -1.04
N ILE A 158 -0.41 -23.49 -1.30
CA ILE A 158 0.20 -22.40 -2.09
C ILE A 158 1.56 -21.97 -1.55
N GLY A 159 1.77 -21.82 -0.25
CA GLY A 159 3.12 -21.49 0.24
C GLY A 159 3.98 -22.73 0.53
N ALA A 160 3.51 -23.93 0.19
CA ALA A 160 4.36 -25.07 -0.12
C ALA A 160 4.78 -25.08 -1.60
N LEU A 161 4.16 -24.26 -2.46
CA LEU A 161 4.64 -24.05 -3.84
C LEU A 161 5.85 -23.12 -3.84
N PRO A 162 6.77 -23.29 -4.81
CA PRO A 162 7.86 -22.33 -5.01
C PRO A 162 7.32 -20.92 -5.27
N THR A 163 7.84 -19.92 -4.55
CA THR A 163 7.39 -18.52 -4.69
C THR A 163 7.57 -17.98 -6.11
N ALA A 164 8.53 -18.50 -6.87
CA ALA A 164 8.72 -18.17 -8.29
C ALA A 164 7.51 -18.60 -9.17
N THR A 165 6.91 -19.76 -8.88
CA THR A 165 5.71 -20.25 -9.58
C THR A 165 4.51 -19.36 -9.29
N LEU A 166 4.37 -18.91 -8.05
CA LEU A 166 3.32 -17.95 -7.68
C LEU A 166 3.52 -16.58 -8.32
N ALA A 167 4.77 -16.11 -8.38
CA ALA A 167 5.13 -14.86 -9.06
C ALA A 167 4.76 -14.91 -10.54
N ALA A 168 5.02 -16.03 -11.22
CA ALA A 168 4.64 -16.22 -12.62
C ALA A 168 3.11 -16.20 -12.82
N ALA A 169 2.36 -16.92 -11.99
CA ALA A 169 0.90 -16.92 -12.05
C ALA A 169 0.29 -15.53 -11.79
N LEU A 170 0.85 -14.78 -10.83
CA LEU A 170 0.44 -13.41 -10.56
C LEU A 170 0.79 -12.47 -11.73
N ALA A 171 1.97 -12.61 -12.32
CA ALA A 171 2.37 -11.82 -13.49
C ALA A 171 1.41 -12.04 -14.67
N ASP A 172 1.01 -13.29 -14.93
CA ASP A 172 0.04 -13.63 -15.98
C ASP A 172 -1.34 -13.01 -15.71
N HIS A 173 -1.82 -13.09 -14.47
CA HIS A 173 -3.06 -12.45 -14.04
C HIS A 173 -3.05 -10.94 -14.24
N LEU A 174 -1.99 -10.27 -13.79
CA LEU A 174 -1.86 -8.82 -13.93
C LEU A 174 -1.81 -8.40 -15.40
N ARG A 175 -1.11 -9.16 -16.26
CA ARG A 175 -1.11 -8.94 -17.71
C ARG A 175 -2.51 -9.03 -18.31
N ARG A 176 -3.29 -10.06 -17.97
CA ARG A 176 -4.70 -10.20 -18.43
C ARG A 176 -5.63 -9.11 -17.88
N SER A 177 -5.35 -8.60 -16.68
CA SER A 177 -6.14 -7.56 -16.02
C SER A 177 -5.83 -6.13 -16.51
N GLY A 178 -4.90 -5.97 -17.46
CA GLY A 178 -4.45 -4.65 -17.94
C GLY A 178 -3.53 -3.91 -16.96
N GLU A 179 -2.96 -4.62 -15.99
CA GLU A 179 -2.06 -4.11 -14.94
C GLU A 179 -0.65 -4.68 -15.08
N GLY A 180 -0.30 -5.27 -16.22
CA GLY A 180 0.91 -6.08 -16.44
C GLY A 180 2.22 -5.41 -16.02
N PRO A 181 2.82 -5.79 -14.88
CA PRO A 181 4.14 -5.33 -14.50
C PRO A 181 5.21 -5.99 -15.40
N VAL A 182 6.38 -5.35 -15.51
CA VAL A 182 7.54 -5.96 -16.19
C VAL A 182 8.21 -7.00 -15.32
N LEU A 183 8.05 -6.91 -14.00
CA LEU A 183 8.63 -7.84 -13.06
C LEU A 183 7.69 -8.06 -11.87
N VAL A 184 7.49 -9.34 -11.54
CA VAL A 184 6.95 -9.81 -10.26
C VAL A 184 8.06 -10.61 -9.62
N GLN A 185 8.66 -10.09 -8.56
CA GLN A 185 9.77 -10.74 -7.87
C GLN A 185 9.36 -11.24 -6.49
N PRO A 186 9.66 -12.49 -6.12
CA PRO A 186 9.58 -12.93 -4.73
C PRO A 186 10.38 -12.00 -3.81
N LEU A 187 9.79 -11.57 -2.71
CA LEU A 187 10.50 -10.88 -1.64
C LEU A 187 10.83 -11.88 -0.52
N PRO A 188 11.98 -11.71 0.18
CA PRO A 188 12.28 -12.48 1.38
C PRO A 188 11.13 -12.37 2.38
N ALA A 189 10.92 -13.34 3.27
CA ALA A 189 9.94 -13.19 4.34
C ALA A 189 10.37 -12.11 5.35
N LEU A 190 9.40 -11.50 6.06
CA LEU A 190 9.73 -10.66 7.21
C LEU A 190 9.82 -11.62 8.37
N THR A 191 10.94 -11.60 9.07
CA THR A 191 11.02 -12.19 10.40
C THR A 191 10.07 -11.42 11.30
N SER A 192 8.89 -11.98 11.56
CA SER A 192 7.99 -11.47 12.58
C SER A 192 8.68 -11.65 13.93
N THR A 193 9.39 -10.64 14.40
CA THR A 193 9.99 -10.60 15.74
C THR A 193 8.95 -10.28 16.83
N ALA A 194 7.69 -10.62 16.59
CA ALA A 194 6.66 -10.59 17.62
C ALA A 194 6.93 -11.71 18.63
N GLY A 195 7.85 -11.46 19.56
CA GLY A 195 7.82 -11.91 20.95
C GLY A 195 7.59 -13.39 21.28
N THR A 196 7.65 -14.34 20.36
CA THR A 196 7.49 -15.76 20.70
C THR A 196 8.85 -16.35 21.06
N THR A 197 9.12 -16.42 22.36
CA THR A 197 10.09 -17.32 22.97
C THR A 197 9.64 -18.77 22.77
N SER A 198 9.83 -19.29 21.57
CA SER A 198 9.96 -20.73 21.24
C SER A 198 10.04 -20.85 19.72
N GLY A 199 11.02 -21.60 19.21
CA GLY A 199 11.35 -21.79 17.80
C GLY A 199 10.26 -22.40 16.90
N SER A 200 9.09 -21.79 16.81
CA SER A 200 8.13 -22.01 15.74
C SER A 200 8.66 -21.32 14.49
N ALA A 201 9.10 -22.11 13.50
CA ALA A 201 9.40 -21.60 12.16
C ALA A 201 8.29 -20.64 11.72
N ALA A 202 8.63 -19.37 11.50
CA ALA A 202 7.69 -18.41 10.94
C ALA A 202 7.29 -18.96 9.58
N THR A 203 6.09 -19.51 9.44
CA THR A 203 5.63 -19.96 8.13
C THR A 203 5.56 -18.71 7.24
N GLU A 204 6.43 -18.69 6.24
CA GLU A 204 6.62 -17.56 5.36
C GLU A 204 5.44 -17.47 4.40
N GLU A 205 4.75 -16.33 4.39
CA GLU A 205 3.72 -16.07 3.39
C GLU A 205 4.35 -15.47 2.15
N PRO A 206 3.89 -15.86 0.96
CA PRO A 206 4.47 -15.37 -0.28
C PRO A 206 4.25 -13.87 -0.40
N ARG A 207 5.32 -13.17 -0.79
CA ARG A 207 5.29 -11.73 -1.01
C ARG A 207 5.96 -11.36 -2.30
N PHE A 208 5.48 -10.29 -2.91
CA PHE A 208 5.90 -9.89 -4.22
C PHE A 208 6.23 -8.39 -4.29
N GLY A 209 7.41 -8.11 -4.83
CA GLY A 209 7.79 -6.81 -5.35
C GLY A 209 7.29 -6.71 -6.78
N LEU A 210 6.74 -5.55 -7.14
CA LEU A 210 6.05 -5.34 -8.40
C LEU A 210 6.62 -4.10 -9.09
N SER A 211 7.19 -4.28 -10.28
CA SER A 211 7.81 -3.19 -11.05
C SER A 211 7.11 -3.01 -12.38
N TRP A 212 6.75 -1.77 -12.71
CA TRP A 212 6.15 -1.41 -14.00
C TRP A 212 7.18 -0.80 -14.94
N ALA A 213 6.92 -0.93 -16.24
CA ALA A 213 7.78 -0.35 -17.26
C ALA A 213 7.85 1.18 -17.11
N VAL A 214 9.04 1.71 -17.33
CA VAL A 214 9.26 3.13 -17.61
C VAL A 214 9.48 3.25 -19.12
N PRO A 215 8.86 4.22 -19.82
CA PRO A 215 9.06 4.39 -21.26
C PRO A 215 10.53 4.77 -21.56
N PRO A 216 11.02 4.53 -22.80
CA PRO A 216 12.41 4.81 -23.18
C PRO A 216 12.84 6.25 -22.94
N THR A 217 11.89 7.18 -22.97
CA THR A 217 12.07 8.58 -22.59
C THR A 217 10.90 9.02 -21.72
N TRP A 218 11.18 9.73 -20.64
CA TRP A 218 10.17 10.22 -19.72
C TRP A 218 10.59 11.58 -19.17
N ARG A 219 9.63 12.51 -19.10
CA ARG A 219 9.89 13.89 -18.68
C ARG A 219 9.22 14.19 -17.35
N MET A 220 9.97 14.80 -16.44
CA MET A 220 9.49 15.15 -15.11
C MET A 220 9.96 16.55 -14.71
N SER A 221 9.08 17.32 -14.08
CA SER A 221 9.47 18.52 -13.33
C SER A 221 9.44 18.23 -11.84
N VAL A 222 10.55 18.47 -11.16
CA VAL A 222 10.63 18.42 -9.70
C VAL A 222 10.32 19.82 -9.17
N VAL A 223 9.23 19.94 -8.44
CA VAL A 223 8.77 21.18 -7.82
C VAL A 223 9.22 21.19 -6.36
N VAL A 224 10.04 22.17 -6.00
CA VAL A 224 10.55 22.35 -4.63
C VAL A 224 10.21 23.76 -4.16
N LEU A 225 9.69 23.88 -2.93
CA LEU A 225 9.44 25.16 -2.29
C LEU A 225 10.45 25.36 -1.15
N SER A 226 11.14 26.50 -1.13
CA SER A 226 12.16 26.78 -0.11
C SER A 226 12.18 28.25 0.30
N ARG A 227 12.63 28.50 1.54
CA ARG A 227 12.97 29.82 2.06
C ARG A 227 14.09 29.69 3.09
N ASP A 228 15.20 30.37 2.88
CA ASP A 228 16.30 30.55 3.87
C ASP A 228 16.76 29.28 4.62
N ARG A 229 16.74 28.14 3.95
CA ARG A 229 17.33 26.87 4.42
C ARG A 229 18.29 26.28 3.38
N PRO A 230 19.38 27.00 3.05
CA PRO A 230 20.34 26.54 2.04
C PRO A 230 21.00 25.22 2.42
N ASP A 231 21.11 24.91 3.72
CA ASP A 231 21.61 23.65 4.26
C ASP A 231 20.75 22.45 3.84
N LEU A 232 19.43 22.55 4.02
CA LEU A 232 18.48 21.50 3.64
C LEU A 232 18.34 21.44 2.12
N LEU A 233 18.18 22.60 1.48
CA LEU A 233 17.98 22.67 0.04
C LEU A 233 19.18 22.09 -0.73
N GLN A 234 20.41 22.40 -0.35
CA GLN A 234 21.61 21.84 -0.97
C GLN A 234 21.64 20.31 -0.89
N ARG A 235 21.30 19.75 0.28
CA ARG A 235 21.24 18.30 0.51
C ARG A 235 20.16 17.64 -0.36
N CYS A 236 18.97 18.25 -0.42
CA CYS A 236 17.86 17.79 -1.24
C CYS A 236 18.24 17.78 -2.72
N LEU A 237 18.66 18.93 -3.26
CA LEU A 237 19.04 19.04 -4.67
C LEU A 237 20.18 18.08 -5.02
N SER A 238 21.21 17.99 -4.19
CA SER A 238 22.38 17.12 -4.45
C SER A 238 22.02 15.63 -4.45
N SER A 239 21.24 15.17 -3.47
CA SER A 239 20.88 13.75 -3.35
C SER A 239 19.96 13.29 -4.48
N VAL A 240 18.98 14.13 -4.86
CA VAL A 240 18.09 13.83 -5.99
C VAL A 240 18.83 13.93 -7.32
N GLU A 241 19.68 14.94 -7.53
CA GLU A 241 20.44 15.11 -8.77
C GLU A 241 21.42 13.95 -9.00
N ALA A 242 22.01 13.39 -7.93
CA ALA A 242 22.85 12.20 -8.02
C ALA A 242 22.08 10.97 -8.55
N ASN A 243 20.83 10.78 -8.11
CA ASN A 243 19.95 9.73 -8.62
C ASN A 243 19.47 10.06 -10.04
N ALA A 244 19.12 11.32 -10.31
CA ALA A 244 18.72 11.78 -11.64
C ALA A 244 19.83 11.57 -12.68
N ALA A 245 21.09 11.78 -12.32
CA ALA A 245 22.22 11.51 -13.21
C ALA A 245 22.29 10.04 -13.65
N VAL A 246 21.98 9.09 -12.76
CA VAL A 246 21.85 7.67 -13.12
C VAL A 246 20.67 7.45 -14.06
N ALA A 247 19.51 8.01 -13.72
CA ALA A 247 18.27 7.88 -14.48
C ALA A 247 18.32 8.54 -15.88
N ARG A 248 19.11 9.60 -16.08
CA ARG A 248 19.31 10.25 -17.40
C ARG A 248 19.93 9.31 -18.42
N ARG A 249 20.76 8.35 -17.97
CA ARG A 249 21.30 7.28 -18.85
C ARG A 249 20.21 6.32 -19.35
N ARG A 250 19.01 6.38 -18.76
CA ARG A 250 17.83 5.58 -19.09
C ARG A 250 16.68 6.47 -19.62
N GLY A 251 17.02 7.63 -20.18
CA GLY A 251 16.08 8.49 -20.88
C GLY A 251 15.27 9.48 -20.02
N LEU A 252 15.66 9.71 -18.76
CA LEU A 252 15.07 10.77 -17.95
C LEU A 252 15.37 12.16 -18.52
N ASP A 253 14.32 12.96 -18.69
CA ASP A 253 14.36 14.38 -19.01
C ASP A 253 13.84 15.20 -17.81
N LEU A 254 14.72 15.54 -16.86
CA LEU A 254 14.36 16.21 -15.60
C LEU A 254 14.63 17.71 -15.61
N GLU A 255 13.64 18.52 -15.22
CA GLU A 255 13.80 19.93 -14.88
C GLU A 255 13.45 20.18 -13.41
N TRP A 256 14.07 21.21 -12.82
CA TRP A 256 13.78 21.68 -11.48
C TRP A 256 12.98 22.99 -11.58
N ILE A 257 11.88 23.07 -10.84
CA ILE A 257 11.11 24.30 -10.65
C ILE A 257 11.15 24.61 -9.15
N LEU A 258 12.08 25.48 -8.77
CA LEU A 258 12.26 25.90 -7.39
C LEU A 258 11.49 27.20 -7.13
N VAL A 259 10.57 27.18 -6.18
CA VAL A 259 9.97 28.39 -5.65
C VAL A 259 10.84 28.93 -4.52
N ASP A 260 11.37 30.14 -4.70
CA ASP A 260 12.00 30.91 -3.64
C ASP A 260 10.95 31.83 -3.00
N ASN A 261 10.48 31.47 -1.81
CA ASN A 261 9.43 32.21 -1.10
C ASN A 261 9.98 33.36 -0.27
N GLY A 262 10.73 34.27 -0.90
CA GLY A 262 11.27 35.46 -0.27
C GLY A 262 12.46 35.19 0.65
N SER A 263 13.43 34.40 0.20
CA SER A 263 14.71 34.23 0.90
C SER A 263 15.45 35.57 1.05
N ARG A 264 16.20 35.70 2.14
CA ARG A 264 16.99 36.89 2.52
C ARG A 264 18.46 36.58 2.80
N LEU A 265 18.80 35.31 3.01
CA LEU A 265 20.18 34.90 3.28
C LEU A 265 21.02 34.95 2.00
N GLU A 266 22.18 35.59 2.09
CA GLU A 266 23.20 35.59 1.02
C GLU A 266 23.62 34.17 0.63
N ALA A 267 23.73 33.27 1.61
CA ALA A 267 24.04 31.86 1.39
C ALA A 267 23.01 31.17 0.48
N THR A 268 21.72 31.54 0.58
CA THR A 268 20.67 31.03 -0.33
C THR A 268 20.88 31.56 -1.73
N ALA A 269 21.11 32.87 -1.89
CA ALA A 269 21.37 33.46 -3.20
C ALA A 269 22.60 32.83 -3.89
N ALA A 270 23.70 32.65 -3.13
CA ALA A 270 24.92 32.00 -3.60
C ALA A 270 24.65 30.54 -4.04
N LEU A 271 23.90 29.78 -3.24
CA LEU A 271 23.48 28.43 -3.58
C LEU A 271 22.69 28.38 -4.91
N LEU A 272 21.66 29.22 -5.05
CA LEU A 272 20.84 29.25 -6.26
C LEU A 272 21.64 29.69 -7.49
N HIS A 273 22.57 30.64 -7.33
CA HIS A 273 23.48 31.03 -8.39
C HIS A 273 24.35 29.84 -8.83
N HIS A 274 24.98 29.14 -7.87
CA HIS A 274 25.79 27.95 -8.15
C HIS A 274 25.02 26.89 -8.94
N TRP A 275 23.79 26.56 -8.54
CA TRP A 275 22.98 25.54 -9.22
C TRP A 275 22.55 25.95 -10.63
N ARG A 276 22.20 27.22 -10.86
CA ARG A 276 21.85 27.71 -12.20
C ARG A 276 23.02 27.64 -13.18
N GLN A 277 24.25 27.80 -12.70
CA GLN A 277 25.47 27.73 -13.51
C GLN A 277 25.98 26.31 -13.73
N ARG A 278 25.39 25.31 -13.06
CA ARG A 278 25.88 23.93 -13.11
C ARG A 278 25.55 23.29 -14.47
N PRO A 279 26.56 22.77 -15.21
CA PRO A 279 26.32 22.11 -16.50
C PRO A 279 25.32 20.96 -16.39
N GLY A 280 24.34 20.93 -17.30
CA GLY A 280 23.29 19.91 -17.33
C GLY A 280 22.18 20.07 -16.30
N SER A 281 22.30 21.01 -15.35
CA SER A 281 21.20 21.38 -14.45
C SER A 281 20.22 22.30 -15.19
N ARG A 282 18.93 21.98 -15.11
CA ARG A 282 17.84 22.85 -15.60
C ARG A 282 17.04 23.35 -14.42
N LEU A 283 17.61 24.32 -13.72
CA LEU A 283 16.99 24.96 -12.57
C LEU A 283 16.25 26.24 -12.99
N HIS A 284 14.92 26.17 -12.95
CA HIS A 284 14.03 27.30 -13.08
C HIS A 284 13.63 27.78 -11.68
N VAL A 285 14.03 28.99 -11.31
CA VAL A 285 13.68 29.56 -10.01
C VAL A 285 12.57 30.59 -10.19
N LEU A 286 11.51 30.44 -9.41
CA LEU A 286 10.36 31.34 -9.35
C LEU A 286 10.42 32.15 -8.04
N PRO A 287 10.79 33.44 -8.10
CA PRO A 287 10.78 34.29 -6.92
C PRO A 287 9.34 34.69 -6.60
N LEU A 288 8.79 34.19 -5.49
CA LEU A 288 7.43 34.47 -5.04
C LEU A 288 7.46 34.97 -3.60
N ASP A 289 7.78 36.25 -3.41
CA ASP A 289 7.86 36.88 -2.09
C ASP A 289 6.45 37.28 -1.59
N GLN A 290 5.72 36.30 -1.04
CA GLN A 290 4.35 36.50 -0.56
C GLN A 290 4.08 35.65 0.70
N PRO A 291 2.94 35.87 1.41
CA PRO A 291 2.57 35.05 2.55
C PRO A 291 2.59 33.55 2.21
N PHE A 292 3.12 32.74 3.13
CA PHE A 292 3.33 31.32 2.87
C PHE A 292 1.98 30.60 2.70
N ASN A 293 1.82 29.97 1.53
CA ASN A 293 0.73 29.07 1.22
C ASN A 293 1.30 27.99 0.30
N TRP A 294 1.59 26.81 0.87
CA TRP A 294 2.23 25.70 0.18
C TRP A 294 1.45 25.31 -1.08
N SER A 295 0.12 25.19 -0.97
CA SER A 295 -0.77 24.82 -2.07
C SER A 295 -0.71 25.82 -3.22
N LEU A 296 -0.85 27.11 -2.93
CA LEU A 296 -0.80 28.18 -3.93
C LEU A 296 0.56 28.26 -4.62
N LEU A 297 1.65 28.20 -3.84
CA LEU A 297 3.01 28.34 -4.35
C LEU A 297 3.40 27.15 -5.23
N ASN A 298 3.09 25.92 -4.79
CA ASN A 298 3.31 24.72 -5.61
C ASN A 298 2.45 24.73 -6.87
N ASN A 299 1.20 25.20 -6.81
CA ASN A 299 0.37 25.30 -8.00
C ASN A 299 0.92 26.27 -9.04
N ARG A 300 1.41 27.43 -8.62
CA ARG A 300 2.04 28.40 -9.52
C ARG A 300 3.26 27.81 -10.21
N ALA A 301 4.07 27.06 -9.46
CA ALA A 301 5.23 26.36 -10.00
C ALA A 301 4.86 25.24 -10.97
N ALA A 302 3.92 24.38 -10.59
CA ALA A 302 3.43 23.30 -11.44
C ALA A 302 2.80 23.81 -12.75
N ALA A 303 2.16 24.98 -12.73
CA ALA A 303 1.56 25.60 -13.91
C ALA A 303 2.60 25.97 -14.99
N THR A 304 3.86 26.24 -14.62
CA THR A 304 4.92 26.56 -15.59
C THR A 304 5.52 25.31 -16.25
N SER A 305 5.31 24.14 -15.65
CA SER A 305 5.80 22.86 -16.18
C SER A 305 5.11 22.48 -17.49
N ARG A 306 5.87 21.84 -18.38
CA ARG A 306 5.35 21.11 -19.56
C ARG A 306 5.67 19.62 -19.50
N ALA A 307 6.20 19.13 -18.39
CA ALA A 307 6.53 17.73 -18.19
C ALA A 307 5.27 16.86 -18.12
N GLU A 308 5.44 15.58 -18.42
CA GLU A 308 4.35 14.60 -18.26
C GLU A 308 4.08 14.32 -16.78
N LEU A 309 5.14 14.28 -15.98
CA LEU A 309 5.10 14.01 -14.55
C LEU A 309 5.51 15.24 -13.74
N LEU A 310 4.81 15.44 -12.62
CA LEU A 310 5.17 16.39 -11.58
C LEU A 310 5.59 15.61 -10.34
N LEU A 311 6.74 15.95 -9.77
CA LEU A 311 7.18 15.48 -8.46
C LEU A 311 7.22 16.67 -7.50
N PHE A 312 6.27 16.74 -6.58
CA PHE A 312 6.29 17.70 -5.47
C PHE A 312 7.19 17.14 -4.37
N LEU A 313 8.16 17.93 -3.94
CA LEU A 313 9.17 17.51 -3.00
C LEU A 313 9.46 18.63 -2.00
N ASN A 314 9.44 18.32 -0.70
CA ASN A 314 9.92 19.27 0.30
C ASN A 314 11.43 19.46 0.17
N ASN A 315 11.91 20.66 0.54
CA ASN A 315 13.33 21.04 0.42
C ASN A 315 14.27 20.32 1.40
N ASP A 316 13.73 19.47 2.27
CA ASP A 316 14.42 18.76 3.34
C ASP A 316 14.30 17.23 3.21
N ILE A 317 13.91 16.77 2.03
CA ILE A 317 14.03 15.37 1.64
C ILE A 317 15.46 15.07 1.20
N GLU A 318 16.00 13.94 1.67
CA GLU A 318 17.26 13.38 1.20
C GLU A 318 17.02 12.00 0.57
N ALA A 319 17.33 11.91 -0.72
CA ALA A 319 17.29 10.65 -1.45
C ALA A 319 18.48 9.74 -1.06
N PRO A 320 18.32 8.41 -1.09
CA PRO A 320 19.42 7.50 -0.81
C PRO A 320 20.55 7.68 -1.82
N ALA A 321 21.79 7.40 -1.40
CA ALA A 321 22.94 7.42 -2.30
C ALA A 321 22.73 6.41 -3.45
N PRO A 322 23.09 6.72 -4.70
CA PRO A 322 22.91 5.79 -5.82
C PRO A 322 23.64 4.44 -5.63
N SER A 323 24.72 4.43 -4.85
CA SER A 323 25.47 3.21 -4.49
C SER A 323 24.68 2.22 -3.63
N SER A 324 23.56 2.63 -3.04
CA SER A 324 22.64 1.75 -2.31
C SER A 324 21.88 0.78 -3.22
N GLY A 325 21.93 0.98 -4.54
CA GLY A 325 21.12 0.22 -5.51
C GLY A 325 19.66 0.66 -5.61
N SER A 326 19.27 1.72 -4.88
CA SER A 326 17.92 2.29 -4.98
C SER A 326 17.66 2.88 -6.37
N ASP A 327 16.50 2.54 -6.94
CA ASP A 327 15.99 3.11 -8.21
C ASP A 327 14.66 3.83 -7.98
N TRP A 328 14.59 4.60 -6.89
CA TRP A 328 13.35 5.17 -6.36
C TRP A 328 12.58 6.02 -7.39
N LEU A 329 13.29 6.76 -8.25
CA LEU A 329 12.68 7.54 -9.32
C LEU A 329 11.95 6.65 -10.32
N ALA A 330 12.61 5.63 -10.86
CA ALA A 330 12.00 4.73 -11.84
C ALA A 330 10.84 3.94 -11.24
N VAL A 331 10.96 3.52 -9.98
CA VAL A 331 9.88 2.87 -9.23
C VAL A 331 8.65 3.78 -9.16
N MET A 332 8.82 5.03 -8.74
CA MET A 332 7.69 5.96 -8.62
C MET A 332 7.09 6.30 -9.99
N VAL A 333 7.92 6.45 -11.02
CA VAL A 333 7.49 6.74 -12.40
C VAL A 333 6.68 5.60 -12.98
N GLY A 334 7.14 4.36 -12.83
CA GLY A 334 6.43 3.18 -13.29
C GLY A 334 5.02 3.09 -12.69
N GLN A 335 4.87 3.47 -11.41
CA GLN A 335 3.55 3.57 -10.78
C GLN A 335 2.74 4.76 -11.29
N ALA A 336 3.36 5.93 -11.39
CA ALA A 336 2.67 7.18 -11.75
C ALA A 336 2.12 7.14 -13.18
N LEU A 337 2.70 6.33 -14.06
CA LEU A 337 2.23 6.15 -15.44
C LEU A 337 1.11 5.12 -15.58
N ARG A 338 0.81 4.31 -14.55
CA ARG A 338 -0.32 3.37 -14.57
C ARG A 338 -1.65 4.13 -14.66
N PRO A 339 -2.53 3.87 -15.64
CA PRO A 339 -3.78 4.61 -15.81
C PRO A 339 -4.67 4.65 -14.55
N ALA A 340 -4.69 3.56 -13.77
CA ALA A 340 -5.48 3.45 -12.54
C ALA A 340 -4.92 4.25 -11.35
N ILE A 341 -3.68 4.75 -11.43
CA ILE A 341 -3.01 5.44 -10.32
C ILE A 341 -3.15 6.96 -10.46
N GLY A 342 -3.54 7.61 -9.36
CA GLY A 342 -3.72 9.05 -9.25
C GLY A 342 -2.55 9.78 -8.59
N ALA A 343 -1.94 9.19 -7.55
CA ALA A 343 -0.79 9.78 -6.87
C ALA A 343 0.11 8.68 -6.32
N VAL A 344 1.42 8.94 -6.30
CA VAL A 344 2.44 8.01 -5.83
C VAL A 344 3.27 8.68 -4.75
N GLY A 345 3.35 8.04 -3.60
CA GLY A 345 4.19 8.45 -2.47
C GLY A 345 5.42 7.57 -2.33
N ALA A 346 6.51 8.15 -1.84
CA ALA A 346 7.65 7.40 -1.30
C ALA A 346 7.40 6.97 0.15
N ARG A 347 8.09 5.94 0.62
CA ARG A 347 8.21 5.71 2.07
C ARG A 347 9.20 6.71 2.64
N LEU A 348 8.80 7.42 3.70
CA LEU A 348 9.66 8.41 4.36
C LEU A 348 10.06 7.93 5.75
N LEU A 349 11.34 8.09 6.07
CA LEU A 349 11.91 7.80 7.38
C LEU A 349 12.32 9.10 8.06
N TYR A 350 12.18 9.13 9.38
CA TYR A 350 12.85 10.10 10.22
C TYR A 350 14.36 9.85 10.27
N ARG A 351 15.11 10.82 10.79
CA ARG A 351 16.58 10.71 10.94
C ARG A 351 17.00 9.56 11.85
N ASP A 352 16.18 9.17 12.82
CA ASP A 352 16.41 8.01 13.69
C ASP A 352 16.12 6.66 13.00
N GLY A 353 15.68 6.69 11.73
CA GLY A 353 15.34 5.51 10.95
C GLY A 353 13.93 4.98 11.18
N SER A 354 13.14 5.59 12.08
CA SER A 354 11.74 5.22 12.28
C SER A 354 10.86 5.68 11.11
N LEU A 355 9.72 5.02 10.92
CA LEU A 355 8.77 5.36 9.87
C LEU A 355 8.14 6.73 10.15
N GLN A 356 8.15 7.60 9.14
CA GLN A 356 7.39 8.85 9.15
C GLN A 356 6.18 8.77 8.22
N HIS A 357 6.35 8.21 7.02
CA HIS A 357 5.26 8.03 6.08
C HIS A 357 5.31 6.68 5.39
N ALA A 358 4.20 5.95 5.47
CA ALA A 358 3.94 4.74 4.69
C ALA A 358 2.52 4.73 4.12
N GLY A 359 1.89 5.90 4.02
CA GLY A 359 0.46 6.13 3.73
C GLY A 359 -0.10 7.29 4.56
N LEU A 360 -1.27 7.81 4.20
CA LEU A 360 -2.05 8.77 4.99
C LEU A 360 -3.48 8.26 5.13
N LEU A 361 -4.07 8.39 6.32
CA LEU A 361 -5.40 7.84 6.62
C LEU A 361 -6.30 8.88 7.34
N PRO A 362 -7.31 9.45 6.66
CA PRO A 362 -8.14 10.57 7.16
C PRO A 362 -9.15 10.35 8.30
N PRO A 363 -9.29 9.16 8.91
CA PRO A 363 -9.87 9.07 10.27
C PRO A 363 -8.89 8.54 11.33
N LEU A 364 -7.59 8.48 11.03
CA LEU A 364 -6.60 7.91 11.95
C LEU A 364 -6.09 8.96 12.94
N GLY A 365 -5.83 8.51 14.16
CA GLY A 365 -5.36 9.30 15.29
C GLY A 365 -6.25 10.51 15.51
N GLN A 366 -5.68 11.69 15.34
CA GLN A 366 -6.38 12.93 15.63
C GLN A 366 -7.12 13.52 14.41
N GLY A 367 -7.30 12.75 13.34
CA GLY A 367 -8.02 13.17 12.14
C GLY A 367 -7.35 12.58 10.92
N CYS A 368 -6.25 13.15 10.45
CA CYS A 368 -5.47 12.58 9.36
C CYS A 368 -4.07 12.26 9.85
N GLU A 369 -3.70 10.99 9.88
CA GLU A 369 -2.40 10.56 10.38
C GLU A 369 -1.70 9.56 9.46
N HIS A 370 -0.40 9.41 9.70
CA HIS A 370 0.46 8.47 9.01
C HIS A 370 0.38 7.10 9.71
N PRO A 371 -0.13 6.05 9.06
CA PRO A 371 -0.09 4.71 9.60
C PRO A 371 1.35 4.27 9.86
N TYR A 372 1.56 3.59 10.99
CA TYR A 372 2.83 3.03 11.45
C TYR A 372 3.90 4.07 11.80
N ARG A 373 3.52 5.34 11.95
CA ARG A 373 4.42 6.41 12.37
C ARG A 373 5.18 6.05 13.65
N HIS A 374 6.46 6.36 13.68
CA HIS A 374 7.44 6.06 14.74
C HIS A 374 7.77 4.57 14.95
N LEU A 375 7.15 3.65 14.20
CA LEU A 375 7.55 2.25 14.25
C LEU A 375 8.85 2.02 13.48
N SER A 376 9.59 0.98 13.85
CA SER A 376 10.73 0.53 13.06
C SER A 376 10.27 0.02 11.69
N PRO A 377 10.95 0.36 10.59
CA PRO A 377 10.66 -0.16 9.25
C PRO A 377 10.88 -1.68 9.13
N THR A 378 11.48 -2.32 10.15
CA THR A 378 11.69 -3.78 10.21
C THR A 378 10.70 -4.50 11.13
N ARG A 379 9.98 -3.80 12.00
CA ARG A 379 8.95 -4.38 12.89
C ARG A 379 7.57 -3.87 12.48
N LEU A 380 7.03 -4.51 11.45
CA LEU A 380 5.85 -3.99 10.76
C LEU A 380 4.58 -4.78 11.13
N PRO A 381 3.56 -4.13 11.71
CA PRO A 381 2.26 -4.75 11.98
C PRO A 381 1.51 -5.03 10.66
N HIS A 382 0.34 -5.67 10.77
CA HIS A 382 -0.51 -6.05 9.63
C HIS A 382 0.27 -6.80 8.53
N ARG A 383 1.08 -7.79 8.96
CA ARG A 383 1.92 -8.64 8.09
C ARG A 383 2.91 -7.88 7.20
N GLY A 384 3.44 -6.76 7.68
CA GLY A 384 4.49 -6.08 6.94
C GLY A 384 4.02 -4.98 6.00
N ARG A 385 2.80 -4.49 6.14
CA ARG A 385 2.16 -3.66 5.10
C ARG A 385 2.91 -2.40 4.67
N ALA A 386 3.69 -1.80 5.55
CA ALA A 386 4.57 -0.67 5.21
C ALA A 386 5.84 -1.05 4.41
N GLY A 387 6.05 -2.35 4.15
CA GLY A 387 7.24 -2.91 3.52
C GLY A 387 7.01 -3.43 2.10
N PHE A 388 5.79 -3.32 1.56
CA PHE A 388 5.47 -3.65 0.18
C PHE A 388 4.47 -2.67 -0.44
N LEU A 389 4.38 -2.65 -1.77
CA LEU A 389 3.49 -1.77 -2.52
C LEU A 389 2.05 -1.87 -1.99
N THR A 390 1.50 -0.74 -1.56
CA THR A 390 0.19 -0.72 -0.92
C THR A 390 -0.60 0.51 -1.34
N GLY A 391 -1.90 0.32 -1.52
CA GLY A 391 -2.84 1.40 -1.75
C GLY A 391 -3.27 2.11 -0.46
N TRP A 392 -3.48 3.43 -0.55
CA TRP A 392 -3.94 4.32 0.52
C TRP A 392 -4.95 5.35 0.00
N PRO A 393 -5.76 5.98 0.86
CA PRO A 393 -6.66 7.05 0.41
C PRO A 393 -5.89 8.34 0.09
N ALA A 394 -4.70 8.52 0.65
CA ALA A 394 -3.82 9.65 0.37
C ALA A 394 -2.34 9.29 0.57
N VAL A 395 -1.47 10.11 -0.01
CA VAL A 395 -0.02 10.13 0.19
C VAL A 395 0.43 11.54 0.54
N THR A 396 1.56 11.69 1.22
CA THR A 396 1.99 13.00 1.73
C THR A 396 2.57 13.90 0.64
N GLY A 397 2.32 15.20 0.74
CA GLY A 397 2.93 16.23 -0.12
C GLY A 397 4.45 16.36 0.03
N ALA A 398 5.07 15.75 1.04
CA ALA A 398 6.52 15.80 1.22
C ALA A 398 7.31 15.11 0.09
N CYS A 399 6.73 14.07 -0.51
CA CYS A 399 7.23 13.43 -1.73
C CYS A 399 6.05 12.79 -2.49
N LEU A 400 5.46 13.55 -3.42
CA LEU A 400 4.26 13.18 -4.16
C LEU A 400 4.50 13.30 -5.66
N MET A 401 4.38 12.18 -6.38
CA MET A 401 4.43 12.15 -7.85
C MET A 401 3.03 11.97 -8.44
N VAL A 402 2.74 12.73 -9.50
CA VAL A 402 1.45 12.70 -10.20
C VAL A 402 1.61 13.03 -11.68
N ARG A 403 0.75 12.47 -12.53
CA ARG A 403 0.65 12.92 -13.93
C ARG A 403 0.16 14.36 -13.99
N ARG A 404 0.84 15.22 -14.75
CA ARG A 404 0.45 16.63 -14.92
C ARG A 404 -1.00 16.78 -15.36
N THR A 405 -1.47 15.92 -16.26
CA THR A 405 -2.86 15.93 -16.74
C THR A 405 -3.88 15.67 -15.63
N LEU A 406 -3.54 14.85 -14.63
CA LEU A 406 -4.39 14.62 -13.46
C LEU A 406 -4.36 15.82 -12.50
N TRP A 407 -3.19 16.40 -12.26
CA TRP A 407 -3.07 17.63 -11.48
C TRP A 407 -3.89 18.78 -12.10
N GLN A 408 -3.85 18.93 -13.43
CA GLN A 408 -4.68 19.90 -14.15
C GLN A 408 -6.17 19.59 -14.03
N ARG A 409 -6.58 18.33 -14.27
CA ARG A 409 -7.98 17.90 -14.18
C ARG A 409 -8.58 18.06 -12.80
N SER A 410 -7.80 17.86 -11.73
CA SER A 410 -8.28 18.06 -10.37
C SER A 410 -8.35 19.54 -9.97
N GLY A 411 -7.62 20.42 -10.66
CA GLY A 411 -7.48 21.84 -10.30
C GLY A 411 -6.32 22.13 -9.35
N GLY A 412 -5.35 21.23 -9.23
CA GLY A 412 -4.19 21.37 -8.34
C GLY A 412 -4.54 21.31 -6.85
N PHE A 413 -3.64 21.76 -5.98
CA PHE A 413 -3.87 21.80 -4.52
C PHE A 413 -4.83 22.94 -4.14
N ASP A 414 -5.65 22.80 -3.12
CA ASP A 414 -6.58 23.86 -2.70
C ASP A 414 -5.86 24.92 -1.85
N PRO A 415 -5.78 26.20 -2.27
CA PRO A 415 -5.17 27.27 -1.46
C PRO A 415 -5.86 27.53 -0.12
N ALA A 416 -7.10 27.07 0.08
CA ALA A 416 -7.77 27.11 1.38
C ALA A 416 -7.13 26.16 2.41
N LEU A 417 -6.26 25.25 1.97
CA LEU A 417 -5.44 24.35 2.77
C LEU A 417 -3.96 24.76 2.62
N PRO A 418 -3.49 25.81 3.30
CA PRO A 418 -2.19 26.42 3.03
C PRO A 418 -1.00 25.59 3.49
N VAL A 419 -1.17 24.69 4.47
CA VAL A 419 -0.06 23.94 5.10
C VAL A 419 -0.42 22.47 5.31
N GLU A 420 -1.56 22.21 5.93
CA GLU A 420 -1.99 20.85 6.29
C GLU A 420 -3.26 20.45 5.54
N GLY A 421 -3.43 19.15 5.29
CA GLY A 421 -4.62 18.58 4.65
C GLY A 421 -4.72 18.79 3.14
N ASN A 422 -3.83 19.58 2.53
CA ASN A 422 -3.83 19.86 1.09
C ASN A 422 -3.60 18.60 0.23
N ASP A 423 -2.69 17.74 0.67
CA ASP A 423 -2.34 16.48 0.05
C ASP A 423 -3.46 15.45 0.19
N VAL A 424 -4.10 15.40 1.37
CA VAL A 424 -5.30 14.59 1.64
C VAL A 424 -6.45 15.02 0.72
N ASP A 425 -6.80 16.30 0.68
CA ASP A 425 -7.86 16.80 -0.19
C ASP A 425 -7.59 16.51 -1.67
N PHE A 426 -6.35 16.75 -2.12
CA PHE A 426 -5.94 16.49 -3.49
C PHE A 426 -6.08 15.01 -3.85
N CYS A 427 -5.60 14.10 -3.00
CA CYS A 427 -5.76 12.66 -3.21
C CYS A 427 -7.24 12.26 -3.20
N LEU A 428 -8.05 12.75 -2.25
CA LEU A 428 -9.48 12.42 -2.19
C LEU A 428 -10.26 12.89 -3.42
N ARG A 429 -9.90 14.04 -4.01
CA ARG A 429 -10.45 14.49 -5.31
C ARG A 429 -10.09 13.56 -6.45
N LEU A 430 -8.83 13.13 -6.53
CA LEU A 430 -8.40 12.14 -7.52
C LEU A 430 -9.07 10.78 -7.30
N GLY A 431 -9.27 10.37 -6.05
CA GLY A 431 -10.01 9.17 -5.68
C GLY A 431 -11.48 9.20 -6.15
N HIS A 432 -12.14 10.36 -6.09
CA HIS A 432 -13.49 10.54 -6.66
C HIS A 432 -13.53 10.41 -8.19
N LEU A 433 -12.39 10.52 -8.87
CA LEU A 433 -12.26 10.19 -10.30
C LEU A 433 -12.01 8.70 -10.57
N GLY A 434 -12.09 7.85 -9.53
CA GLY A 434 -11.88 6.40 -9.62
C GLY A 434 -10.41 5.98 -9.59
N LEU A 435 -9.49 6.89 -9.22
CA LEU A 435 -8.05 6.62 -9.19
C LEU A 435 -7.61 6.08 -7.83
N ARG A 436 -6.56 5.25 -7.81
CA ARG A 436 -5.94 4.72 -6.59
C ARG A 436 -4.65 5.47 -6.27
N HIS A 437 -4.27 5.54 -5.01
CA HIS A 437 -2.99 6.12 -4.57
C HIS A 437 -2.14 5.04 -3.93
N VAL A 438 -0.83 5.06 -4.20
CA VAL A 438 0.08 4.01 -3.76
C VAL A 438 1.31 4.59 -3.08
N VAL A 439 1.83 3.85 -2.11
CA VAL A 439 3.15 4.13 -1.53
C VAL A 439 4.11 3.03 -1.95
N CYS A 440 5.28 3.45 -2.45
CA CYS A 440 6.35 2.57 -2.92
C CYS A 440 7.44 2.44 -1.84
N PRO A 441 7.52 1.33 -1.09
CA PRO A 441 8.57 1.15 -0.08
C PRO A 441 9.96 0.97 -0.69
N GLU A 442 10.08 0.54 -1.94
CA GLU A 442 11.34 0.52 -2.69
C GLU A 442 11.88 1.94 -2.93
N ALA A 443 10.99 2.94 -2.95
CA ALA A 443 11.33 4.35 -2.87
C ALA A 443 11.34 4.80 -1.41
N THR A 444 12.41 4.47 -0.67
CA THR A 444 12.61 4.94 0.71
C THR A 444 13.55 6.15 0.74
N LEU A 445 13.08 7.26 1.31
CA LEU A 445 13.84 8.51 1.45
C LEU A 445 13.86 8.96 2.92
N LEU A 446 14.84 9.79 3.27
CA LEU A 446 14.91 10.46 4.57
C LEU A 446 14.21 11.81 4.48
N HIS A 447 13.44 12.17 5.49
CA HIS A 447 12.85 13.51 5.63
C HIS A 447 13.40 14.16 6.89
N HIS A 448 14.14 15.26 6.73
CA HIS A 448 14.85 15.96 7.81
C HIS A 448 13.95 16.89 8.62
N GLU A 449 12.64 16.63 8.62
CA GLU A 449 11.66 17.44 9.32
C GLU A 449 12.12 17.70 10.75
N GLY A 450 12.13 18.97 11.15
CA GLY A 450 12.49 19.35 12.51
C GLY A 450 11.46 18.74 13.46
N ALA A 451 11.93 17.94 14.43
CA ALA A 451 11.11 17.38 15.53
C ALA A 451 10.30 18.45 16.32
N SER A 452 10.57 19.74 16.11
CA SER A 452 9.81 20.85 16.66
C SER A 452 8.42 21.07 16.06
N ARG A 453 8.10 20.51 14.88
CA ARG A 453 6.72 20.47 14.38
C ARG A 453 5.85 19.44 15.10
N ASP A 454 6.47 18.46 15.76
CA ASP A 454 5.81 17.26 16.27
C ASP A 454 5.24 17.38 17.70
N LEU A 455 5.46 18.53 18.37
CA LEU A 455 5.12 18.67 19.81
C LEU A 455 3.91 19.56 20.10
N SER A 456 3.36 20.25 19.09
CA SER A 456 2.09 20.96 19.21
C SER A 456 1.39 20.99 17.86
N ARG A 457 0.10 20.65 17.81
CA ARG A 457 -0.70 20.79 16.58
C ARG A 457 -0.58 22.23 16.09
N SER A 458 -0.24 22.39 14.81
CA SER A 458 -0.18 23.72 14.20
C SER A 458 -1.54 24.41 14.32
N ALA A 459 -1.54 25.73 14.48
CA ALA A 459 -2.76 26.54 14.45
C ALA A 459 -3.55 26.36 13.13
N THR A 460 -2.90 25.85 12.08
CA THR A 460 -3.53 25.58 10.78
C THR A 460 -4.37 24.29 10.74
N TRP A 461 -4.17 23.36 11.68
CA TRP A 461 -4.78 22.04 11.57
C TRP A 461 -6.29 22.08 11.84
N GLY A 462 -6.73 22.78 12.89
CA GLY A 462 -8.16 22.86 13.24
C GLY A 462 -9.05 23.32 12.08
N PRO A 463 -8.73 24.46 11.43
CA PRO A 463 -9.43 24.91 10.22
C PRO A 463 -9.36 23.92 9.06
N ALA A 464 -8.19 23.32 8.80
CA ALA A 464 -8.02 22.32 7.74
C ALA A 464 -8.89 21.07 7.97
N GLN A 465 -8.91 20.57 9.21
CA GLN A 465 -9.72 19.43 9.61
C GLN A 465 -11.22 19.72 9.43
N ALA A 466 -11.69 20.89 9.84
CA ALA A 466 -13.09 21.28 9.68
C ALA A 466 -13.49 21.36 8.19
N LEU A 467 -12.59 21.85 7.33
CA LEU A 467 -12.80 21.87 5.88
C LEU A 467 -12.86 20.44 5.31
N LEU A 468 -11.92 19.56 5.68
CA LEU A 468 -11.90 18.17 5.25
C LEU A 468 -13.13 17.40 5.73
N GLN A 469 -13.58 17.60 6.97
CA GLN A 469 -14.81 16.99 7.51
C GLN A 469 -16.06 17.43 6.75
N ARG A 470 -16.14 18.71 6.40
CA ARG A 470 -17.26 19.23 5.60
C ARG A 470 -17.26 18.69 4.18
N ARG A 471 -16.09 18.59 3.55
CA ARG A 471 -15.97 18.20 2.13
C ARG A 471 -15.98 16.68 1.94
N TRP A 472 -15.40 15.94 2.87
CA TRP A 472 -15.15 14.50 2.77
C TRP A 472 -15.66 13.74 4.01
N PRO A 473 -16.93 13.88 4.42
CA PRO A 473 -17.42 13.27 5.66
C PRO A 473 -17.26 11.75 5.69
N GLY A 474 -17.43 11.07 4.55
CA GLY A 474 -17.22 9.63 4.43
C GLY A 474 -15.77 9.21 4.67
N ALA A 475 -14.80 9.88 4.04
CA ALA A 475 -13.37 9.59 4.20
C ALA A 475 -12.88 9.93 5.62
N MET A 476 -13.43 10.98 6.23
CA MET A 476 -13.11 11.39 7.59
C MET A 476 -13.77 10.51 8.67
N ALA A 477 -14.73 9.67 8.30
CA ALA A 477 -15.45 8.78 9.24
C ALA A 477 -15.07 7.31 9.09
N GLN A 478 -14.61 6.87 7.91
CA GLN A 478 -14.39 5.46 7.60
C GLN A 478 -12.99 5.19 7.07
N ALA A 479 -12.29 4.28 7.74
CA ALA A 479 -10.93 3.87 7.36
C ALA A 479 -10.90 2.72 6.33
N ALA A 480 -12.08 2.17 5.99
CA ALA A 480 -12.18 1.09 5.01
C ALA A 480 -11.98 1.63 3.58
N PRO A 481 -11.36 0.84 2.68
CA PRO A 481 -10.82 -0.51 2.87
C PRO A 481 -9.42 -0.54 3.51
N TRP A 482 -8.80 0.61 3.74
CA TRP A 482 -7.36 0.70 4.02
C TRP A 482 -6.91 0.36 5.42
N TRP A 483 -7.80 0.27 6.41
CA TRP A 483 -7.43 -0.10 7.77
C TRP A 483 -8.31 -1.25 8.25
N PRO A 484 -7.74 -2.31 8.85
CA PRO A 484 -8.55 -3.40 9.40
C PRO A 484 -9.53 -2.85 10.44
N ARG A 485 -10.81 -3.20 10.29
CA ARG A 485 -11.87 -2.68 11.18
C ARG A 485 -11.71 -3.14 12.64
N ALA A 486 -10.97 -4.22 12.88
CA ALA A 486 -10.63 -4.68 14.22
C ALA A 486 -9.56 -3.81 14.90
N CYS A 487 -8.79 -3.02 14.15
CA CYS A 487 -7.69 -2.21 14.65
C CYS A 487 -8.15 -0.83 15.11
N SER A 488 -7.45 -0.29 16.11
CA SER A 488 -7.69 1.02 16.69
C SER A 488 -7.51 2.10 15.63
N LEU A 489 -8.39 3.11 15.67
CA LEU A 489 -8.20 4.34 14.92
C LEU A 489 -7.56 5.43 15.78
N GLU A 490 -7.36 5.20 17.08
CA GLU A 490 -6.79 6.19 18.00
C GLU A 490 -5.25 6.18 17.95
N THR A 491 -4.65 5.07 17.53
CA THR A 491 -3.19 4.88 17.46
C THR A 491 -2.75 4.55 16.04
N THR A 492 -1.53 4.93 15.68
CA THR A 492 -0.97 4.70 14.35
C THR A 492 -0.39 3.30 14.17
N ASP A 493 -0.22 2.53 15.24
CA ASP A 493 0.56 1.29 15.26
C ASP A 493 -0.22 0.02 14.86
N GLY A 494 -1.50 0.13 14.55
CA GLY A 494 -2.29 -1.00 14.07
C GLY A 494 -2.71 -2.01 15.13
N ARG A 495 -2.62 -1.67 16.43
CA ARG A 495 -3.11 -2.56 17.48
C ARG A 495 -4.64 -2.78 17.41
N PRO A 496 -5.19 -3.93 17.81
CA PRO A 496 -6.63 -4.13 17.97
C PRO A 496 -7.22 -3.11 18.93
N ARG A 497 -8.47 -2.72 18.66
CA ARG A 497 -9.24 -1.76 19.48
C ARG A 497 -9.31 -2.18 20.95
N GLU A 498 -9.40 -3.48 21.21
CA GLU A 498 -9.51 -4.07 22.54
C GLU A 498 -8.22 -3.90 23.39
N LEU A 499 -7.08 -3.58 22.75
CA LEU A 499 -5.79 -3.35 23.40
C LEU A 499 -5.41 -1.86 23.44
N ALA A 500 -6.33 -0.96 23.06
CA ALA A 500 -6.13 0.47 23.25
C ALA A 500 -5.95 0.78 24.76
N GLY A 501 -4.78 1.29 25.15
CA GLY A 501 -4.45 1.64 26.53
C GLY A 501 -3.52 0.69 27.29
N ARG A 502 -3.24 -0.51 26.77
CA ARG A 502 -2.13 -1.36 27.24
C ARG A 502 -1.06 -1.38 26.16
N GLY A 503 0.21 -1.21 26.54
CA GLY A 503 1.34 -1.22 25.60
C GLY A 503 1.25 -2.42 24.66
N TRP A 504 1.58 -2.20 23.39
CA TRP A 504 1.78 -3.30 22.44
C TRP A 504 2.96 -4.14 22.93
N PRO A 505 2.84 -5.46 23.11
CA PRO A 505 3.96 -6.28 23.57
C PRO A 505 5.14 -6.30 22.59
#